data_AF-A0A2A9DTU2-F1
#
_entry.id   AF-A0A2A9DTU2-F1
#
_cell.length_a   1.000
_cell.length_b   1.000
_cell.length_c   1.000
_cell.angle_alpha   90.00
_cell.angle_beta   90.00
_cell.angle_gamma   90.00
#
_symmetry.space_group_name_H-M   'P 1'
#
loop_
_entity.id
_entity.type
_entity.pdbx_description
1 polymer ?
#
loop_
_entity_poly.entity_id
_entity_poly.type
_entity_poly.pdbx_seq_one_letter_code
_entity_poly.pdbx_strand_id
1 'polypeptide(L)' 'MVENSDAKKVQFNVYLPAALVKQIKHAAIDEGTSLSSLVERIMIDYVSKEGTS' A
#
# COMPACT_ATOMS: atom_id res chain seq x y z
N MET A 1 5.85 29.50 -8.96
CA MET A 1 5.68 28.64 -7.77
C MET A 1 5.34 27.26 -8.31
N VAL A 2 6.32 26.35 -8.38
CA VAL A 2 6.08 24.99 -8.90
C VAL A 2 5.49 24.17 -7.75
N GLU A 3 4.19 23.90 -7.80
CA GLU A 3 3.54 22.97 -6.88
C GLU A 3 4.02 21.55 -7.21
N ASN A 4 4.90 21.00 -6.38
CA ASN A 4 5.21 19.57 -6.38
C ASN A 4 3.92 18.81 -6.05
N SER A 5 3.16 18.45 -7.09
CA SER A 5 1.92 17.67 -6.98
C SER A 5 2.14 16.20 -6.61
N ASP A 6 3.39 15.82 -6.30
CA ASP A 6 3.82 14.49 -5.89
C ASP A 6 3.32 14.07 -4.49
N ALA A 7 2.80 15.02 -3.70
CA ALA A 7 2.44 14.80 -2.30
C ALA A 7 0.94 14.54 -2.03
N LYS A 8 0.08 14.48 -3.07
CA LYS A 8 -1.35 14.21 -2.84
C LYS A 8 -1.63 12.71 -2.89
N LYS A 9 -1.86 12.12 -1.72
CA LYS A 9 -2.38 10.75 -1.60
C LYS A 9 -3.72 10.65 -2.33
N VAL A 10 -3.76 9.84 -3.39
CA VAL A 10 -4.98 9.51 -4.14
C VAL A 10 -5.62 8.24 -3.58
N GLN A 11 -6.94 8.10 -3.73
CA GLN A 11 -7.65 6.90 -3.32
C GLN A 11 -7.39 5.78 -4.33
N PHE A 12 -6.94 4.62 -3.85
CA PHE A 12 -6.71 3.43 -4.65
C PHE A 12 -7.70 2.34 -4.24
N ASN A 13 -8.78 2.18 -5.01
CA ASN A 13 -9.82 1.20 -4.73
C ASN A 13 -9.56 -0.07 -5.55
N VAL A 14 -9.39 -1.19 -4.86
CA VAL A 14 -9.22 -2.51 -5.48
C VAL A 14 -10.13 -3.55 -4.85
N TYR A 15 -10.53 -4.51 -5.65
CA TYR A 15 -11.34 -5.64 -5.20
C TYR A 15 -10.41 -6.81 -4.88
N LEU A 16 -10.41 -7.21 -3.62
CA LEU A 16 -9.65 -8.34 -3.11
C LEU A 16 -10.62 -9.31 -2.42
N PRO A 17 -10.28 -10.62 -2.35
CA PRO A 17 -11.05 -11.57 -1.56
C PRO A 17 -11.19 -11.12 -0.12
N ALA A 18 -12.38 -11.26 0.47
CA ALA A 18 -12.65 -10.80 1.84
C ALA A 18 -11.69 -11.44 2.87
N ALA A 19 -11.33 -12.71 2.67
CA ALA A 19 -10.37 -13.42 3.52
C ALA A 19 -8.97 -12.79 3.46
N LEU A 20 -8.55 -12.29 2.30
CA LEU A 20 -7.27 -11.61 2.14
C LEU A 20 -7.30 -10.23 2.81
N VAL A 21 -8.36 -9.44 2.60
CA VAL A 21 -8.52 -8.13 3.26
C VAL A 21 -8.47 -8.28 4.78
N LYS A 22 -9.10 -9.33 5.34
CA LYS A 22 -9.07 -9.61 6.76
C LYS A 22 -7.65 -9.89 7.25
N GLN A 23 -6.89 -10.73 6.54
CA GLN A 23 -5.50 -11.04 6.88
C GLN A 23 -4.60 -9.79 6.85
N ILE A 24 -4.71 -8.97 5.80
CA ILE A 24 -3.90 -7.74 5.68
C ILE A 24 -4.26 -6.75 6.81
N LYS A 25 -5.55 -6.62 7.15
CA LYS A 25 -5.97 -5.79 8.29
C LYS A 25 -5.37 -6.27 9.61
N HIS A 26 -5.39 -7.59 9.86
CA HIS A 26 -4.78 -8.14 11.07
C HIS A 26 -3.27 -7.87 11.10
N ALA A 27 -2.57 -8.06 9.98
CA ALA A 27 -1.13 -7.76 9.88
C ALA A 27 -0.83 -6.27 10.15
N ALA A 28 -1.64 -5.35 9.60
CA ALA A 28 -1.47 -3.92 9.85
C ALA A 28 -1.66 -3.57 11.33
N ILE A 29 -2.66 -4.16 11.99
CA ILE A 29 -2.91 -3.97 13.42
C ILE A 29 -1.74 -4.52 14.26
N ASP A 30 -1.24 -5.72 13.91
CA ASP A 30 -0.14 -6.37 14.61
C ASP A 30 1.16 -5.57 14.53
N GLU A 31 1.46 -4.99 13.35
CA GLU A 31 2.59 -4.10 13.13
C GLU A 31 2.38 -2.66 13.65
N GLY A 32 1.19 -2.34 14.20
CA GLY A 32 0.86 -1.00 14.67
C GLY A 32 0.82 0.05 13.56
N THR A 33 0.60 -0.37 12.31
CA THR A 33 0.60 0.49 11.12
C THR A 33 -0.79 0.62 10.52
N SER A 34 -0.96 1.60 9.62
CA SER A 34 -2.20 1.75 8.87
C SER A 34 -2.26 0.77 7.70
N LEU A 35 -3.46 0.32 7.32
CA LEU A 35 -3.65 -0.55 6.17
C LEU A 35 -3.04 0.04 4.89
N SER A 36 -3.18 1.35 4.69
CA SER A 36 -2.60 2.05 3.54
C SER A 36 -1.08 2.05 3.57
N SER A 37 -0.45 2.24 4.74
CA SER A 37 1.01 2.15 4.89
C SER A 37 1.54 0.74 4.61
N LEU A 38 0.83 -0.29 5.07
CA LEU A 38 1.18 -1.68 4.77
C LEU A 38 1.07 -1.96 3.27
N VAL A 39 -0.03 -1.56 2.64
CA VAL A 39 -0.23 -1.72 1.19
C VAL A 39 0.81 -0.95 0.39
N GLU A 40 1.10 0.30 0.76
CA GLU A 40 2.14 1.14 0.14
C GLU A 40 3.50 0.44 0.18
N ARG A 41 3.91 -0.08 1.35
CA ARG A 41 5.16 -0.82 1.50
C ARG A 41 5.21 -2.08 0.64
N ILE A 42 4.13 -2.87 0.61
CA ILE A 42 4.04 -4.08 -0.22
C ILE A 42 4.13 -3.72 -1.70
N MET A 43 3.47 -2.66 -2.13
CA MET A 43 3.50 -2.21 -3.53
C MET A 43 4.88 -1.68 -3.93
N ILE A 44 5.56 -0.93 -3.05
CA ILE A 44 6.93 -0.47 -3.28
C ILE A 44 7.89 -1.65 -3.40
N ASP A 45 7.81 -2.64 -2.51
CA ASP A 45 8.64 -3.85 -2.57
C ASP A 45 8.37 -4.65 -3.86
N TYR A 46 7.10 -4.78 -4.25
CA TYR A 46 6.69 -5.46 -5.48
C TYR A 46 7.28 -4.78 -6.72
N VAL A 47 7.12 -3.45 -6.84
CA VAL A 47 7.67 -2.69 -8.00
C VAL A 47 9.20 -2.68 -8.00
N SER A 48 9.83 -2.62 -6.83
CA SER A 48 11.31 -2.65 -6.73
C SER A 48 11.88 -4.00 -7.16
N LYS A 49 11.18 -5.09 -6.85
CA LYS A 49 11.53 -6.45 -7.31
C LYS A 49 11.40 -6.62 -8.81
N GLU A 50 10.36 -6.05 -9.41
CA GLU A 50 10.10 -6.15 -10.85
C GLU A 50 11.06 -5.24 -11.67
N GLY A 51 11.67 -4.22 -11.06
CA GLY A 51 12.62 -3.31 -11.70
C GLY A 51 14.08 -3.78 -11.76
N THR A 52 14.39 -4.98 -11.27
CA THR A 52 15.76 -5.55 -11.28
C THR A 52 15.89 -6.72 -12.26
N SER A 53 15.25 -6.64 -13.43
CA SER A 53 15.49 -7.60 -14.53
C SER A 53 15.84 -6.91 -15.84
#